data_AF-A0AA96VAG4-F1
#
_entry.id   AF-A0AA96VAG4-F1
#
_cell.length_a   1.000
_cell.length_b   1.000
_cell.length_c   1.000
_cell.angle_alpha   90.00
_cell.angle_beta   90.00
_cell.angle_gamma   90.00
#
_symmetry.space_group_name_H-M   'P 1'
#
loop_
_entity.id
_entity.type
_entity.pdbx_description
1 polymer ?
#
loop_
_entity_poly.entity_id
_entity_poly.type
_entity_poly.pdbx_seq_one_letter_code
_entity_poly.pdbx_strand_id
1 'polypeptide(L)'
;MADRPMLERLVKLNDVWLSRKDVLHGVKSYDVSTKKIRIHTDCGEVITVNNSRRSASARALRNSKYRKVCKHCKLSDERVNRFVAKDFYDPGITYVEAPTKKSAPKKVMKKGVGQTPVAAEAQSAVTAQPAIAAQPAIAAQPAIAAQPAIAAQPTAEQPLAAAQSAAAAQTAAEQRLAAEQQPAAQKPEEPVIMSAKEKFSPSQRKRLETLLVSDEIDLDSPDLPPFEELEADLVSRRKAELVDIYENSREHMLAQLERDISAFLISKGFIEIKSSILIPEEYIVRMGIDKDAELSKQVFRTDDGKCLRPMLAPVLYNYLHRFGKVMPDPLKIFEIGPCYRKESDGSSHLEEFTMVNFCQMGDGCTRENLVQLIDEFLTYLGISYEIEGDECMVYGATVDVMHGDLELSSAVVGPVPMDMDWGVDKPWIGAGFGLERLLKVRHNFKNIKRGSRSEYYYNGIHTNL
;
A
#
# COMPACT_ATOMS: atom_id res chain seq x y z
N MET A 1 20.96 -28.30 -10.45
CA MET A 1 19.75 -28.21 -11.31
C MET A 1 19.77 -26.82 -11.94
N ALA A 2 19.80 -26.71 -13.27
CA ALA A 2 19.76 -25.40 -13.92
C ALA A 2 18.48 -24.64 -13.53
N ASP A 3 18.61 -23.38 -13.12
CA ASP A 3 17.46 -22.54 -12.77
C ASP A 3 16.59 -22.35 -14.02
N ARG A 4 15.30 -22.64 -13.90
CA ARG A 4 14.37 -22.56 -15.04
C ARG A 4 13.84 -21.14 -15.13
N PRO A 5 13.86 -20.49 -16.31
CA PRO A 5 13.36 -19.13 -16.44
C PRO A 5 11.87 -19.03 -16.08
N MET A 6 11.49 -17.89 -15.50
CA MET A 6 10.09 -17.49 -15.30
C MET A 6 9.35 -17.36 -16.64
N LEU A 7 8.01 -17.40 -16.58
CA LEU A 7 7.18 -17.31 -17.77
C LEU A 7 7.38 -15.97 -18.48
N GLU A 8 7.49 -14.86 -17.73
CA GLU A 8 7.78 -13.55 -18.29
C GLU A 8 9.03 -13.53 -19.18
N ARG A 9 10.11 -14.16 -18.72
CA ARG A 9 11.39 -14.17 -19.43
C ARG A 9 11.27 -14.99 -20.72
N LEU A 10 10.51 -16.08 -20.68
CA LEU A 10 10.21 -16.87 -21.86
C LEU A 10 9.37 -16.08 -22.87
N VAL A 11 8.34 -15.37 -22.42
CA VAL A 11 7.52 -14.51 -23.29
C VAL A 11 8.36 -13.39 -23.90
N LYS A 12 9.19 -12.71 -23.09
CA LYS A 12 10.10 -11.66 -23.54
C LYS A 12 11.11 -12.14 -24.58
N LEU A 13 11.77 -13.27 -24.30
CA LEU A 13 12.79 -13.81 -25.21
C LEU A 13 12.17 -14.26 -26.52
N ASN A 14 11.07 -15.02 -26.45
CA ASN A 14 10.50 -15.67 -27.62
C ASN A 14 9.61 -14.72 -28.44
N ASP A 15 9.13 -13.64 -27.83
CA ASP A 15 8.19 -12.70 -28.40
C ASP A 15 6.91 -13.42 -28.92
N VAL A 16 6.52 -14.52 -28.26
CA VAL A 16 5.35 -15.33 -28.59
C VAL A 16 4.72 -15.91 -27.34
N TRP A 17 3.43 -16.21 -27.44
CA TRP A 17 2.63 -16.84 -26.40
C TRP A 17 2.06 -18.16 -26.89
N LEU A 18 2.03 -19.17 -26.00
CA LEU A 18 1.38 -20.44 -26.28
C LEU A 18 0.12 -20.61 -25.42
N SER A 19 -1.03 -20.68 -26.10
CA SER A 19 -2.31 -20.93 -25.45
C SER A 19 -2.42 -22.37 -24.92
N ARG A 20 -3.42 -22.63 -24.07
CA ARG A 20 -3.69 -23.99 -23.53
C ARG A 20 -4.02 -25.03 -24.60
N LYS A 21 -4.34 -24.60 -25.83
CA LYS A 21 -4.63 -25.47 -26.99
C LYS A 21 -3.42 -25.65 -27.91
N ASP A 22 -2.22 -25.31 -27.41
CA ASP A 22 -0.95 -25.34 -28.14
C ASP A 22 -0.98 -24.49 -29.43
N VAL A 23 -1.74 -23.40 -29.43
CA VAL A 23 -1.74 -22.42 -30.54
C VAL A 23 -0.70 -21.35 -30.23
N LEU A 24 0.15 -21.05 -31.20
CA LEU A 24 1.19 -20.03 -31.11
C LEU A 24 0.62 -18.66 -31.52
N HIS A 25 0.66 -17.70 -30.60
CA HIS A 25 0.22 -16.32 -30.81
C HIS A 25 1.44 -15.39 -30.77
N GLY A 26 1.41 -14.34 -31.58
CA GLY A 26 2.35 -13.24 -31.46
C GLY A 26 1.96 -12.34 -30.29
N VAL A 27 2.98 -11.83 -29.59
CA VAL A 27 2.83 -10.93 -28.45
C VAL A 27 3.01 -9.50 -28.93
N LYS A 28 2.02 -8.65 -28.68
CA LYS A 28 2.10 -7.22 -28.97
C LYS A 28 2.76 -6.47 -27.80
N SER A 29 2.30 -6.78 -26.59
CA SER A 29 2.83 -6.24 -25.34
C SER A 29 2.47 -7.18 -24.18
N TYR A 30 3.06 -6.97 -23.01
CA TYR A 30 2.71 -7.70 -21.80
C TYR A 30 2.99 -6.86 -20.56
N ASP A 31 2.19 -7.06 -19.52
CA ASP A 31 2.36 -6.49 -18.19
C ASP A 31 2.71 -7.60 -17.20
N VAL A 32 3.58 -7.32 -16.24
CA VAL A 32 4.00 -8.30 -15.25
C VAL A 32 3.81 -7.75 -13.84
N SER A 33 3.17 -8.54 -12.99
CA SER A 33 3.11 -8.34 -11.55
C SER A 33 4.01 -9.34 -10.82
N THR A 34 3.95 -9.39 -9.49
CA THR A 34 4.72 -10.37 -8.72
C THR A 34 4.28 -11.80 -9.01
N LYS A 35 2.97 -12.05 -9.18
CA LYS A 35 2.42 -13.41 -9.35
C LYS A 35 1.87 -13.68 -10.74
N LYS A 36 1.61 -12.68 -11.57
CA LYS A 36 0.90 -12.82 -12.85
C LYS A 36 1.59 -12.12 -14.01
N ILE A 37 1.26 -12.57 -15.21
CA ILE A 37 1.59 -11.91 -16.47
C ILE A 37 0.30 -11.77 -17.27
N ARG A 38 0.04 -10.55 -17.77
CA ARG A 38 -1.04 -10.24 -18.73
C ARG A 38 -0.41 -10.03 -20.08
N ILE A 39 -0.86 -10.80 -21.06
CA ILE A 39 -0.30 -10.82 -22.41
C ILE A 39 -1.33 -10.25 -23.37
N HIS A 40 -0.94 -9.22 -24.11
CA HIS A 40 -1.70 -8.65 -25.20
C HIS A 40 -1.17 -9.25 -26.50
N THR A 41 -1.99 -10.03 -27.18
CA THR A 41 -1.59 -10.69 -28.43
C THR A 41 -1.84 -9.81 -29.64
N ASP A 42 -1.16 -10.08 -30.76
CA ASP A 42 -1.36 -9.37 -32.03
C ASP A 42 -2.78 -9.51 -32.57
N CYS A 43 -3.50 -10.58 -32.19
CA CYS A 43 -4.89 -10.80 -32.60
C CYS A 43 -5.92 -10.13 -31.68
N GLY A 44 -5.46 -9.34 -30.69
CA GLY A 44 -6.33 -8.62 -29.76
C GLY A 44 -6.83 -9.44 -28.56
N GLU A 45 -6.44 -10.71 -28.43
CA GLU A 45 -6.74 -11.48 -27.22
C GLU A 45 -5.86 -10.99 -26.07
N VAL A 46 -6.48 -10.78 -24.90
CA VAL A 46 -5.80 -10.46 -23.63
C VAL A 46 -5.88 -11.67 -22.72
N ILE A 47 -4.72 -12.18 -22.29
CA ILE A 47 -4.62 -13.38 -21.47
C ILE A 47 -3.86 -13.07 -20.18
N THR A 48 -4.50 -13.28 -19.03
CA THR A 48 -3.84 -13.19 -17.72
C THR A 48 -3.59 -14.59 -17.16
N VAL A 49 -2.33 -14.91 -16.86
CA VAL A 49 -1.91 -16.21 -16.30
C VAL A 49 -0.89 -16.03 -15.19
N ASN A 50 -0.72 -17.06 -14.34
CA ASN A 50 0.32 -17.04 -13.31
C ASN A 50 1.72 -17.02 -13.93
N ASN A 51 2.57 -16.11 -13.46
CA ASN A 51 3.97 -16.02 -13.82
C ASN A 51 4.74 -17.15 -13.12
N SER A 52 4.78 -18.33 -13.75
CA SER A 52 5.29 -19.55 -13.13
C SER A 52 6.32 -20.24 -14.01
N ARG A 53 7.45 -20.62 -13.39
CA ARG A 53 8.48 -21.50 -13.99
C ARG A 53 7.92 -22.88 -14.40
N ARG A 54 6.82 -23.34 -13.80
CA ARG A 54 6.32 -24.73 -13.94
C ARG A 54 5.05 -24.87 -14.78
N SER A 55 4.50 -23.76 -15.30
CA SER A 55 3.26 -23.80 -16.09
C SER A 55 3.39 -24.65 -17.37
N ALA A 56 2.27 -25.14 -17.90
CA ALA A 56 2.25 -25.83 -19.19
C ALA A 56 2.82 -24.96 -20.31
N SER A 57 2.40 -23.70 -20.38
CA SER A 57 2.93 -22.72 -21.34
C SER A 57 4.44 -22.49 -21.16
N ALA A 58 4.95 -22.35 -19.93
CA ALA A 58 6.38 -22.22 -19.69
C ALA A 58 7.18 -23.46 -20.14
N ARG A 59 6.64 -24.67 -19.91
CA ARG A 59 7.24 -25.91 -20.41
C ARG A 59 7.23 -25.97 -21.93
N ALA A 60 6.17 -25.53 -22.57
CA ALA A 60 6.03 -25.60 -24.02
C ALA A 60 6.93 -24.58 -24.73
N LEU A 61 7.00 -23.35 -24.21
CA LEU A 61 7.92 -22.30 -24.70
C LEU A 61 9.38 -22.76 -24.61
N ARG A 62 9.83 -23.33 -23.48
CA ARG A 62 11.21 -23.86 -23.35
C ARG A 62 11.56 -24.96 -24.35
N ASN A 63 10.57 -25.76 -24.72
CA ASN A 63 10.75 -26.89 -25.62
C ASN A 63 10.42 -26.54 -27.08
N SER A 64 10.09 -25.28 -27.37
CA SER A 64 9.64 -24.82 -28.69
C SER A 64 8.49 -25.67 -29.27
N LYS A 65 7.59 -26.15 -28.39
CA LYS A 65 6.49 -27.04 -28.78
C LYS A 65 5.23 -26.24 -29.06
N TYR A 66 4.68 -26.38 -30.27
CA TYR A 66 3.38 -25.83 -30.66
C TYR A 66 2.67 -26.77 -31.64
N ARG A 67 1.34 -26.67 -31.71
CA ARG A 67 0.50 -27.49 -32.62
C ARG A 67 0.20 -26.76 -33.93
N LYS A 68 -0.14 -25.48 -33.85
CA LYS A 68 -0.44 -24.63 -35.01
C LYS A 68 -0.22 -23.16 -34.66
N VAL A 69 -0.04 -22.35 -35.70
CA VAL A 69 0.08 -20.89 -35.59
C VAL A 69 -1.32 -20.26 -35.59
N CYS A 70 -1.51 -19.21 -34.79
CA CYS A 70 -2.76 -18.43 -34.78
C CYS A 70 -2.97 -17.76 -36.15
N LYS A 71 -4.12 -18.02 -36.78
CA LYS A 71 -4.46 -17.46 -38.09
C LYS A 71 -4.69 -15.94 -38.05
N HIS A 72 -5.12 -15.42 -36.90
CA HIS A 72 -5.43 -14.00 -36.74
C HIS A 72 -4.19 -13.16 -36.41
N CYS A 73 -3.18 -13.75 -35.74
CA CYS A 73 -1.95 -13.03 -35.44
C CYS A 73 -1.09 -12.73 -36.68
N LYS A 74 -1.29 -13.45 -37.80
CA LYS A 74 -0.47 -13.34 -39.01
C LYS A 74 1.04 -13.31 -38.71
N LEU A 75 1.47 -14.22 -37.83
CA LEU A 75 2.88 -14.36 -37.45
C LEU A 75 3.76 -14.53 -38.69
N SER A 76 4.83 -13.74 -38.79
CA SER A 76 5.81 -13.90 -39.87
C SER A 76 6.57 -15.21 -39.73
N ASP A 77 6.97 -15.79 -40.88
CA ASP A 77 7.78 -17.00 -40.89
C ASP A 77 9.10 -16.82 -40.12
N GLU A 78 9.67 -15.61 -40.14
CA GLU A 78 10.83 -15.24 -39.32
C GLU A 78 10.58 -15.42 -37.82
N ARG A 79 9.43 -14.95 -37.31
CA ARG A 79 9.11 -15.05 -35.87
C ARG A 79 8.85 -16.49 -35.44
N VAL A 80 8.22 -17.29 -36.31
CA VAL A 80 8.04 -18.72 -36.08
C VAL A 80 9.38 -19.46 -36.12
N ASN A 81 10.24 -19.15 -37.10
CA ASN A 81 11.54 -19.79 -37.24
C ASN A 81 12.47 -19.46 -36.07
N ARG A 82 12.51 -18.21 -35.59
CA ARG A 82 13.25 -17.84 -34.38
C ARG A 82 12.80 -18.68 -33.17
N PHE A 83 11.49 -18.86 -32.98
CA PHE A 83 10.93 -19.67 -31.90
C PHE A 83 11.37 -21.14 -31.96
N VAL A 84 11.35 -21.73 -33.16
CA VAL A 84 11.72 -23.14 -33.38
C VAL A 84 13.22 -23.35 -33.28
N ALA A 85 14.02 -22.45 -33.86
CA ALA A 85 15.48 -22.50 -33.85
C ALA A 85 16.08 -22.24 -32.46
N LYS A 86 15.30 -21.62 -31.56
CA LYS A 86 15.77 -21.12 -30.26
C LYS A 86 16.91 -20.11 -30.41
N ASP A 87 16.84 -19.30 -31.47
CA ASP A 87 17.79 -18.22 -31.76
C ASP A 87 17.57 -17.02 -30.82
N PHE A 88 17.52 -17.29 -29.51
CA PHE A 88 17.35 -16.32 -28.45
C PHE A 88 18.63 -16.28 -27.64
N TYR A 89 19.37 -15.19 -27.80
CA TYR A 89 20.57 -14.93 -27.01
C TYR A 89 20.17 -14.45 -25.61
N ASP A 90 20.57 -15.22 -24.59
CA ASP A 90 20.50 -14.81 -23.19
C ASP A 90 21.71 -15.40 -22.44
N PRO A 91 22.64 -14.58 -21.91
CA PRO A 91 23.87 -15.06 -21.28
C PRO A 91 23.65 -15.84 -19.97
N GLY A 92 22.41 -15.99 -19.48
CA GLY A 92 22.10 -16.64 -18.20
C GLY A 92 21.34 -17.97 -18.24
N ILE A 93 21.16 -18.62 -19.40
CA ILE A 93 20.41 -19.89 -19.51
C ILE A 93 21.32 -21.03 -19.98
N THR A 94 21.43 -22.09 -19.17
CA THR A 94 21.91 -23.40 -19.65
C THR A 94 20.75 -24.18 -20.25
N TYR A 95 20.77 -24.35 -21.58
CA TYR A 95 19.83 -25.22 -22.26
C TYR A 95 20.14 -26.67 -21.92
N VAL A 96 19.27 -27.34 -21.15
CA VAL A 96 19.37 -28.78 -20.98
C VAL A 96 18.81 -29.42 -22.24
N GLU A 97 19.69 -29.95 -23.09
CA GLU A 97 19.28 -30.80 -24.20
C GLU A 97 18.55 -32.03 -23.66
N ALA A 98 17.30 -32.22 -24.06
CA ALA A 98 16.62 -33.48 -23.83
C ALA A 98 17.28 -34.56 -24.70
N PRO A 99 17.48 -35.80 -24.20
CA PRO A 99 18.03 -36.87 -25.02
C PRO A 99 17.12 -37.11 -26.22
N THR A 100 17.64 -36.79 -27.40
CA THR A 100 16.94 -36.98 -28.67
C THR A 100 16.89 -38.48 -28.96
N LYS A 101 15.74 -39.12 -28.71
CA LYS A 101 15.43 -40.34 -29.45
C LYS A 101 15.20 -39.93 -30.90
N LYS A 102 16.19 -40.23 -31.76
CA LYS A 102 16.08 -40.09 -33.22
C LYS A 102 14.81 -40.80 -33.67
N SER A 103 13.80 -40.03 -34.08
CA SER A 103 12.69 -40.53 -34.89
C SER A 103 12.85 -39.96 -36.29
N ALA A 104 12.75 -40.85 -37.28
CA ALA A 104 13.04 -40.56 -38.68
C ALA A 104 12.20 -39.38 -39.23
N PRO A 105 12.72 -38.64 -40.23
CA PRO A 105 12.05 -37.46 -40.74
C PRO A 105 10.71 -37.82 -41.39
N LYS A 106 9.60 -37.27 -40.88
CA LYS A 106 8.32 -37.30 -41.59
C LYS A 106 8.40 -36.32 -42.75
N LYS A 107 8.43 -36.86 -43.97
CA LYS A 107 8.35 -36.13 -45.24
C LYS A 107 7.11 -35.24 -45.28
N VAL A 108 7.33 -33.99 -45.66
CA VAL A 108 6.32 -33.05 -46.14
C VAL A 108 5.71 -33.62 -47.44
N MET A 109 4.40 -33.90 -47.45
CA MET A 109 3.67 -34.18 -48.68
C MET A 109 2.96 -32.90 -49.16
N LYS A 110 3.34 -32.47 -50.37
CA LYS A 110 2.71 -31.37 -51.12
C LYS A 110 1.37 -31.80 -51.73
N LYS A 111 0.53 -30.78 -51.92
CA LYS A 111 -0.81 -30.73 -52.54
C LYS A 111 -0.90 -31.45 -53.89
N GLY A 112 -2.03 -32.12 -54.15
CA GLY A 112 -2.48 -32.60 -55.45
C GLY A 112 -3.99 -32.37 -55.63
N VAL A 113 -4.35 -31.78 -56.76
CA VAL A 113 -5.70 -31.42 -57.21
C VAL A 113 -6.40 -32.65 -57.82
N GLY A 114 -7.72 -32.75 -57.68
CA GLY A 114 -8.57 -33.32 -58.74
C GLY A 114 -9.58 -34.41 -58.36
N GLN A 115 -10.85 -33.99 -58.42
CA GLN A 115 -12.03 -34.70 -58.95
C GLN A 115 -12.90 -35.59 -58.03
N THR A 116 -14.19 -35.24 -58.11
CA THR A 116 -15.44 -35.86 -57.64
C THR A 116 -15.73 -37.20 -58.35
N PRO A 117 -16.59 -38.08 -57.77
CA PRO A 117 -18.04 -38.06 -58.05
C PRO A 117 -18.92 -38.28 -56.78
N VAL A 118 -20.02 -37.54 -56.62
CA VAL A 118 -21.45 -37.86 -56.93
C VAL A 118 -22.17 -38.76 -55.89
N ALA A 119 -23.13 -38.11 -55.22
CA ALA A 119 -24.45 -38.53 -54.72
C ALA A 119 -24.63 -39.78 -53.82
N ALA A 120 -25.22 -39.55 -52.65
CA ALA A 120 -26.50 -40.15 -52.29
C ALA A 120 -27.18 -39.30 -51.20
N GLU A 121 -28.42 -38.91 -51.50
CA GLU A 121 -29.36 -38.21 -50.64
C GLU A 121 -29.88 -39.12 -49.52
N ALA A 122 -30.17 -38.54 -48.34
CA ALA A 122 -31.30 -38.97 -47.51
C ALA A 122 -31.71 -37.83 -46.55
N GLN A 123 -32.99 -37.51 -46.65
CA GLN A 123 -33.78 -36.46 -46.00
C GLN A 123 -33.88 -36.60 -44.47
N SER A 124 -33.84 -35.47 -43.74
CA SER A 124 -34.96 -34.82 -43.01
C SER A 124 -35.56 -35.58 -41.82
N ALA A 125 -35.49 -34.96 -40.64
CA ALA A 125 -36.61 -34.88 -39.71
C ALA A 125 -36.39 -33.77 -38.68
N VAL A 126 -37.28 -32.78 -38.74
CA VAL A 126 -37.55 -31.73 -37.74
C VAL A 126 -38.45 -32.34 -36.67
N THR A 127 -38.19 -32.05 -35.39
CA THR A 127 -39.15 -31.95 -34.26
C THR A 127 -38.32 -31.87 -32.98
N ALA A 128 -38.63 -31.17 -31.90
CA ALA A 128 -39.55 -30.07 -31.57
C ALA A 128 -39.07 -29.61 -30.17
N GLN A 129 -39.16 -28.32 -29.87
CA GLN A 129 -39.10 -27.83 -28.49
C GLN A 129 -40.28 -28.40 -27.67
N PRO A 130 -40.19 -28.34 -26.33
CA PRO A 130 -41.26 -27.63 -25.63
C PRO A 130 -40.76 -26.54 -24.70
N ALA A 131 -41.67 -25.59 -24.50
CA ALA A 131 -41.57 -24.36 -23.78
C ALA A 131 -41.80 -24.50 -22.25
N ILE A 132 -41.19 -23.57 -21.51
CA ILE A 132 -41.72 -22.74 -20.40
C ILE A 132 -42.82 -23.35 -19.51
N ALA A 133 -42.52 -23.42 -18.20
CA ALA A 133 -43.47 -23.22 -17.09
C ALA A 133 -42.70 -22.44 -15.99
N ALA A 134 -42.98 -21.15 -15.79
CA ALA A 134 -43.99 -20.59 -14.88
C ALA A 134 -43.61 -20.69 -13.38
N GLN A 135 -43.46 -19.50 -12.77
CA GLN A 135 -43.30 -19.24 -11.34
C GLN A 135 -44.51 -19.72 -10.52
N PRO A 136 -44.37 -19.70 -9.18
CA PRO A 136 -45.31 -18.88 -8.41
C PRO A 136 -44.63 -17.96 -7.39
N ALA A 137 -45.32 -16.86 -7.07
CA ALA A 137 -44.95 -15.85 -6.08
C ALA A 137 -45.81 -15.92 -4.80
N ILE A 138 -45.46 -15.06 -3.83
CA ILE A 138 -46.20 -14.62 -2.61
C ILE A 138 -46.09 -15.62 -1.43
N ALA A 139 -45.75 -15.28 -0.18
CA ALA A 139 -46.15 -14.15 0.69
C ALA A 139 -45.09 -13.90 1.82
N ALA A 140 -44.83 -12.65 2.20
CA ALA A 140 -45.27 -11.95 3.43
C ALA A 140 -44.42 -12.16 4.72
N GLN A 141 -44.02 -11.02 5.30
CA GLN A 141 -43.35 -10.84 6.60
C GLN A 141 -44.26 -11.20 7.80
N PRO A 142 -43.68 -11.24 9.01
CA PRO A 142 -44.15 -10.28 10.00
C PRO A 142 -43.00 -9.57 10.75
N ALA A 143 -43.35 -8.44 11.36
CA ALA A 143 -42.48 -7.56 12.12
C ALA A 143 -42.81 -7.58 13.63
N ILE A 144 -41.78 -7.23 14.42
CA ILE A 144 -41.76 -6.65 15.79
C ILE A 144 -41.93 -7.61 16.99
N ALA A 145 -40.88 -7.66 17.84
CA ALA A 145 -41.00 -7.45 19.30
C ALA A 145 -39.64 -7.12 19.97
N ALA A 146 -39.64 -5.96 20.65
CA ALA A 146 -38.89 -5.42 21.79
C ALA A 146 -37.68 -6.15 22.44
N GLN A 147 -36.72 -5.31 22.85
CA GLN A 147 -35.69 -5.52 23.88
C GLN A 147 -36.27 -5.85 25.26
N PRO A 148 -35.43 -6.35 26.18
CA PRO A 148 -35.39 -5.75 27.51
C PRO A 148 -33.97 -5.36 27.96
N ALA A 149 -33.96 -4.37 28.85
CA ALA A 149 -32.79 -3.78 29.49
C ALA A 149 -32.23 -4.61 30.66
N ILE A 150 -30.91 -4.48 30.85
CA ILE A 150 -30.09 -4.44 32.07
C ILE A 150 -30.63 -5.16 33.33
N ALA A 151 -29.85 -6.15 33.81
CA ALA A 151 -29.74 -6.45 35.23
C ALA A 151 -28.30 -6.87 35.61
N ALA A 152 -27.95 -6.49 36.84
CA ALA A 152 -26.67 -6.47 37.54
C ALA A 152 -25.82 -7.76 37.60
N GLN A 153 -24.55 -7.54 37.93
CA GLN A 153 -23.50 -8.49 38.33
C GLN A 153 -23.92 -9.48 39.44
N PRO A 154 -23.13 -10.55 39.60
CA PRO A 154 -22.58 -10.84 40.92
C PRO A 154 -21.05 -10.99 40.92
N THR A 155 -20.50 -10.63 42.07
CA THR A 155 -19.08 -10.60 42.45
C THR A 155 -18.57 -11.99 42.86
N ALA A 156 -17.26 -12.17 42.67
CA ALA A 156 -16.31 -13.05 43.39
C ALA A 156 -16.35 -14.57 43.14
N GLU A 157 -15.26 -15.10 42.57
CA GLU A 157 -14.29 -15.96 43.29
C GLU A 157 -13.02 -16.20 42.44
N GLN A 158 -11.85 -15.94 43.03
CA GLN A 158 -10.53 -16.32 42.51
C GLN A 158 -10.22 -17.79 42.85
N PRO A 159 -9.29 -18.41 42.11
CA PRO A 159 -8.21 -19.10 42.81
C PRO A 159 -6.81 -18.63 42.39
N LEU A 160 -5.98 -18.45 43.42
CA LEU A 160 -4.53 -18.46 43.45
C LEU A 160 -3.92 -19.57 42.59
N ALA A 161 -2.92 -19.23 41.76
CA ALA A 161 -1.59 -19.87 41.72
C ALA A 161 -0.81 -19.50 40.45
N ALA A 162 0.21 -18.64 40.59
CA ALA A 162 1.51 -18.70 39.89
C ALA A 162 2.31 -17.41 40.16
N ALA A 163 2.66 -17.20 41.43
CA ALA A 163 3.70 -16.25 41.79
C ALA A 163 5.06 -16.94 41.59
N GLN A 164 5.72 -16.69 40.44
CA GLN A 164 7.15 -16.97 40.22
C GLN A 164 7.60 -16.35 38.88
N SER A 165 7.92 -15.04 38.90
CA SER A 165 8.87 -14.40 37.95
C SER A 165 9.14 -12.92 38.27
N ALA A 166 8.39 -12.29 39.18
CA ALA A 166 8.57 -10.87 39.51
C ALA A 166 9.80 -10.53 40.40
N ALA A 167 10.61 -11.51 40.80
CA ALA A 167 11.78 -11.28 41.67
C ALA A 167 13.11 -11.06 40.91
N ALA A 168 13.14 -11.22 39.57
CA ALA A 168 14.37 -11.06 38.78
C ALA A 168 14.52 -9.67 38.13
N ALA A 169 13.48 -8.83 38.15
CA ALA A 169 13.50 -7.50 37.53
C ALA A 169 13.84 -6.37 38.51
N GLN A 170 13.79 -6.60 39.82
CA GLN A 170 14.13 -5.58 40.83
C GLN A 170 15.63 -5.54 41.16
N THR A 171 16.39 -6.60 40.93
CA THR A 171 17.84 -6.63 41.20
C THR A 171 18.70 -6.08 40.05
N ALA A 172 18.15 -5.90 38.85
CA ALA A 172 18.87 -5.30 37.71
C ALA A 172 18.78 -3.76 37.68
N ALA A 173 17.76 -3.17 38.30
CA ALA A 173 17.58 -1.72 38.37
C ALA A 173 18.43 -1.06 39.48
N GLU A 174 18.63 -1.75 40.61
CA GLU A 174 19.42 -1.22 41.74
C GLU A 174 20.94 -1.36 41.53
N GLN A 175 21.40 -2.30 40.68
CA GLN A 175 22.83 -2.44 40.36
C GLN A 175 23.33 -1.50 39.24
N ARG A 176 22.44 -0.79 38.53
CA ARG A 176 22.85 0.28 37.59
C ARG A 176 22.98 1.65 38.22
N LEU A 177 22.38 1.89 39.39
CA LEU A 177 22.44 3.16 40.11
C LEU A 177 23.61 3.28 41.11
N ALA A 178 24.42 2.23 41.27
CA ALA A 178 25.57 2.22 42.20
C ALA A 178 26.95 2.28 41.50
N ALA A 179 27.01 2.36 40.16
CA ALA A 179 28.27 2.41 39.41
C ALA A 179 28.70 3.82 38.95
N GLU A 180 27.93 4.87 39.24
CA GLU A 180 28.23 6.27 38.83
C GLU A 180 28.61 7.20 39.99
N GLN A 181 29.10 6.65 41.11
CA GLN A 181 29.70 7.45 42.18
C GLN A 181 31.08 6.92 42.57
N GLN A 182 32.08 7.22 41.74
CA GLN A 182 33.47 7.36 42.17
C GLN A 182 34.08 8.62 41.55
N PRO A 183 34.97 9.34 42.27
CA PRO A 183 35.48 10.63 41.82
C PRO A 183 36.55 10.41 40.75
N ALA A 184 36.23 10.80 39.51
CA ALA A 184 37.22 10.87 38.44
C ALA A 184 38.19 12.03 38.73
N ALA A 185 39.48 11.71 38.75
CA ALA A 185 40.57 12.66 38.89
C ALA A 185 40.47 13.78 37.83
N GLN A 186 40.57 15.03 38.29
CA GLN A 186 40.62 16.22 37.46
C GLN A 186 41.78 16.13 36.44
N LYS A 187 41.44 16.00 35.17
CA LYS A 187 42.26 16.54 34.07
C LYS A 187 41.79 17.97 33.81
N PRO A 188 42.68 18.92 33.51
CA PRO A 188 42.25 20.29 33.23
C PRO A 188 41.45 20.29 31.92
N GLU A 189 40.17 20.63 32.00
CA GLU A 189 39.38 21.00 30.84
C GLU A 189 39.92 22.31 30.28
N GLU A 190 40.31 22.30 29.01
CA GLU A 190 40.56 23.52 28.25
C GLU A 190 39.26 24.32 28.17
N PRO A 191 39.30 25.65 28.38
CA PRO A 191 38.09 26.45 28.37
C PRO A 191 37.46 26.43 26.98
N VAL A 192 36.24 25.93 26.88
CA VAL A 192 35.37 26.12 25.71
C VAL A 192 35.11 27.62 25.61
N ILE A 193 35.78 28.26 24.66
CA ILE A 193 35.61 29.67 24.34
C ILE A 193 34.19 29.83 23.82
N MET A 194 33.31 30.42 24.66
CA MET A 194 32.00 30.89 24.23
C MET A 194 32.20 31.88 23.09
N SER A 195 31.74 31.53 21.90
CA SER A 195 31.53 32.51 20.84
C SER A 195 30.51 33.53 21.35
N ALA A 196 30.92 34.80 21.44
CA ALA A 196 30.16 35.91 22.02
C ALA A 196 28.91 36.34 21.20
N LYS A 197 28.22 35.38 20.57
CA LYS A 197 27.16 35.64 19.57
C LYS A 197 25.80 35.02 19.91
N GLU A 198 25.70 34.12 20.90
CA GLU A 198 24.45 33.42 21.21
C GLU A 198 23.98 33.74 22.64
N LYS A 199 22.73 34.19 22.77
CA LYS A 199 22.10 34.64 24.03
C LYS A 199 21.81 33.52 25.02
N PHE A 200 21.39 32.37 24.52
CA PHE A 200 21.03 31.19 25.30
C PHE A 200 22.03 30.08 25.04
N SER A 201 22.34 29.28 26.07
CA SER A 201 23.12 28.06 25.87
C SER A 201 22.33 27.04 25.02
N PRO A 202 22.99 26.04 24.41
CA PRO A 202 22.29 25.02 23.61
C PRO A 202 21.19 24.27 24.39
N SER A 203 21.39 24.03 25.69
CA SER A 203 20.39 23.36 26.53
C SER A 203 19.20 24.28 26.86
N GLN A 204 19.46 25.55 27.14
CA GLN A 204 18.42 26.57 27.36
C GLN A 204 17.59 26.75 26.09
N ARG A 205 18.24 26.91 24.93
CA ARG A 205 17.55 27.04 23.64
C ARG A 205 16.65 25.85 23.37
N LYS A 206 17.17 24.63 23.53
CA LYS A 206 16.39 23.40 23.35
C LYS A 206 15.15 23.38 24.26
N ARG A 207 15.28 23.77 25.53
CA ARG A 207 14.14 23.85 26.46
C ARG A 207 13.09 24.86 25.99
N LEU A 208 13.51 26.06 25.60
CA LEU A 208 12.60 27.08 25.07
C LEU A 208 11.90 26.60 23.79
N GLU A 209 12.63 25.95 22.87
CA GLU A 209 12.07 25.35 21.66
C GLU A 209 11.03 24.26 21.94
N THR A 210 11.16 23.49 23.04
CA THR A 210 10.12 22.53 23.45
C THR A 210 8.83 23.22 23.91
N LEU A 211 8.94 24.41 24.50
CA LEU A 211 7.79 25.17 24.98
C LEU A 211 7.12 25.99 23.87
N LEU A 212 7.85 26.39 22.83
CA LEU A 212 7.31 27.12 21.66
C LEU A 212 6.50 26.19 20.74
N VAL A 213 5.23 26.54 20.50
CA VAL A 213 4.35 25.73 19.63
C VAL A 213 4.69 25.93 18.14
N SER A 214 4.96 27.18 17.75
CA SER A 214 5.30 27.63 16.39
C SER A 214 6.43 28.67 16.45
N ASP A 215 6.67 29.41 15.36
CA ASP A 215 7.63 30.53 15.30
C ASP A 215 7.10 31.82 15.96
N GLU A 216 6.37 31.69 17.07
CA GLU A 216 5.79 32.82 17.81
C GLU A 216 6.85 33.75 18.46
N ILE A 217 8.05 33.23 18.73
CA ILE A 217 9.17 33.99 19.30
C ILE A 217 10.46 33.63 18.55
N ASP A 218 11.16 34.66 18.07
CA ASP A 218 12.52 34.55 17.53
C ASP A 218 13.54 34.50 18.67
N LEU A 219 14.06 33.29 18.94
CA LEU A 219 15.04 33.03 20.00
C LEU A 219 16.41 33.70 19.77
N ASP A 220 16.67 34.19 18.56
CA ASP A 220 17.90 34.90 18.21
C ASP A 220 17.79 36.41 18.46
N SER A 221 16.61 36.89 18.88
CA SER A 221 16.40 38.30 19.20
C SER A 221 17.22 38.75 20.41
N PRO A 222 18.02 39.84 20.27
CA PRO A 222 18.87 40.35 21.35
C PRO A 222 18.05 40.92 22.52
N ASP A 223 16.77 41.25 22.30
CA ASP A 223 15.91 41.95 23.27
C ASP A 223 15.05 41.03 24.14
N LEU A 224 15.20 39.70 24.00
CA LEU A 224 14.48 38.74 24.86
C LEU A 224 14.79 38.88 26.36
N PRO A 225 13.88 38.49 27.25
CA PRO A 225 14.21 38.42 28.67
C PRO A 225 15.27 37.33 28.96
N PRO A 226 15.85 37.31 30.18
CA PRO A 226 16.67 36.19 30.66
C PRO A 226 15.95 34.85 30.55
N PHE A 227 16.71 33.76 30.50
CA PHE A 227 16.17 32.41 30.30
C PHE A 227 15.07 32.07 31.32
N GLU A 228 15.29 32.38 32.60
CA GLU A 228 14.38 32.02 33.69
C GLU A 228 13.03 32.74 33.57
N GLU A 229 13.05 34.01 33.17
CA GLU A 229 11.84 34.81 32.96
C GLU A 229 11.08 34.34 31.72
N LEU A 230 11.80 34.06 30.62
CA LEU A 230 11.20 33.56 29.39
C LEU A 230 10.60 32.16 29.56
N GLU A 231 11.31 31.26 30.24
CA GLU A 231 10.82 29.92 30.54
C GLU A 231 9.57 29.99 31.42
N ALA A 232 9.58 30.79 32.48
CA ALA A 232 8.43 30.94 33.38
C ALA A 232 7.19 31.48 32.65
N ASP A 233 7.37 32.48 31.77
CA ASP A 233 6.29 33.01 30.93
C ASP A 233 5.74 31.94 29.98
N LEU A 234 6.61 31.26 29.22
CA LEU A 234 6.18 30.20 28.30
C LEU A 234 5.46 29.05 29.02
N VAL A 235 5.98 28.60 30.16
CA VAL A 235 5.33 27.56 30.99
C VAL A 235 3.94 28.02 31.46
N SER A 236 3.81 29.28 31.89
CA SER A 236 2.53 29.85 32.30
C SER A 236 1.53 29.87 31.15
N ARG A 237 1.95 30.31 29.96
CA ARG A 237 1.13 30.30 28.74
C ARG A 237 0.66 28.90 28.37
N ARG A 238 1.58 27.92 28.33
CA ARG A 238 1.25 26.53 28.01
C ARG A 238 0.29 25.90 29.03
N LYS A 239 0.43 26.23 30.32
CA LYS A 239 -0.53 25.82 31.37
C LYS A 239 -1.91 26.40 31.12
N ALA A 240 -2.00 27.69 30.80
CA ALA A 240 -3.26 28.35 30.49
C ALA A 240 -3.94 27.73 29.26
N GLU A 241 -3.18 27.41 28.20
CA GLU A 241 -3.70 26.75 26.99
C GLU A 241 -4.25 25.34 27.29
N LEU A 242 -3.57 24.54 28.13
CA LEU A 242 -4.09 23.24 28.54
C LEU A 242 -5.38 23.35 29.37
N VAL A 243 -5.46 24.34 30.26
CA VAL A 243 -6.68 24.62 31.03
C VAL A 243 -7.81 25.04 30.09
N ASP A 244 -7.54 25.91 29.11
CA ASP A 244 -8.52 26.32 28.10
C ASP A 244 -9.05 25.12 27.30
N ILE A 245 -8.17 24.22 26.85
CA ILE A 245 -8.59 22.98 26.18
C ILE A 245 -9.48 22.14 27.11
N TYR A 246 -9.12 22.02 28.39
CA TYR A 246 -9.92 21.26 29.36
C TYR A 246 -11.30 21.88 29.63
N GLU A 247 -11.40 23.20 29.70
CA GLU A 247 -12.65 23.91 29.99
C GLU A 247 -13.58 23.98 28.77
N ASN A 248 -13.01 24.14 27.57
CA ASN A 248 -13.78 24.41 26.36
C ASN A 248 -13.95 23.18 25.46
N SER A 249 -12.88 22.71 24.79
CA SER A 249 -13.01 21.71 23.72
C SER A 249 -12.94 20.27 24.20
N ARG A 250 -11.94 19.91 25.02
CA ARG A 250 -11.57 18.55 25.46
C ARG A 250 -11.32 17.57 24.30
N GLU A 251 -11.12 18.07 23.09
CA GLU A 251 -10.90 17.25 21.89
C GLU A 251 -9.41 17.15 21.57
N HIS A 252 -8.97 15.93 21.24
CA HIS A 252 -7.64 15.72 20.67
C HIS A 252 -7.66 16.10 19.18
N MET A 253 -6.71 16.92 18.74
CA MET A 253 -6.69 17.49 17.38
C MET A 253 -6.63 16.43 16.28
N LEU A 254 -5.87 15.34 16.49
CA LEU A 254 -5.83 14.22 15.56
C LEU A 254 -7.21 13.56 15.42
N ALA A 255 -7.92 13.35 16.53
CA ALA A 255 -9.24 12.73 16.51
C ALA A 255 -10.28 13.67 15.88
N GLN A 256 -10.16 14.98 16.10
CA GLN A 256 -10.99 15.99 15.43
C GLN A 256 -10.77 15.94 13.92
N LEU A 257 -9.52 15.94 13.46
CA LEU A 257 -9.17 15.84 12.05
C LEU A 257 -9.68 14.53 11.43
N GLU A 258 -9.56 13.38 12.12
CA GLU A 258 -10.12 12.11 11.66
C GLU A 258 -11.63 12.21 11.42
N ARG A 259 -12.39 12.84 12.34
CA ARG A 259 -13.84 13.04 12.19
C ARG A 259 -14.18 13.98 11.04
N ASP A 260 -13.46 15.09 10.91
CA ASP A 260 -13.69 16.07 9.85
C ASP A 260 -13.45 15.47 8.46
N ILE A 261 -12.35 14.72 8.30
CA ILE A 261 -12.02 14.01 7.05
C ILE A 261 -13.07 12.94 6.75
N SER A 262 -13.50 12.18 7.76
CA SER A 262 -14.52 11.13 7.58
C SER A 262 -15.84 11.74 7.13
N ALA A 263 -16.29 12.83 7.77
CA ALA A 263 -17.50 13.54 7.38
C ALA A 263 -17.41 14.07 5.94
N PHE A 264 -16.27 14.65 5.56
CA PHE A 264 -16.03 15.10 4.18
C PHE A 264 -16.14 13.96 3.17
N LEU A 265 -15.40 12.85 3.37
CA LEU A 265 -15.39 11.73 2.41
C LEU A 265 -16.74 11.03 2.31
N ILE A 266 -17.45 10.88 3.43
CA ILE A 266 -18.83 10.34 3.43
C ILE A 266 -19.76 11.26 2.62
N SER A 267 -19.63 12.59 2.77
CA SER A 267 -20.42 13.54 1.97
C SER A 267 -20.14 13.43 0.46
N LYS A 268 -18.95 12.96 0.07
CA LYS A 268 -18.56 12.68 -1.33
C LYS A 268 -18.98 11.28 -1.83
N GLY A 269 -19.71 10.54 -1.00
CA GLY A 269 -20.25 9.22 -1.32
C GLY A 269 -19.28 8.06 -1.10
N PHE A 270 -18.22 8.25 -0.31
CA PHE A 270 -17.30 7.18 0.05
C PHE A 270 -17.82 6.36 1.24
N ILE A 271 -17.58 5.06 1.20
CA ILE A 271 -17.85 4.14 2.32
C ILE A 271 -16.61 4.09 3.22
N GLU A 272 -16.80 4.33 4.52
CA GLU A 272 -15.74 4.19 5.51
C GLU A 272 -15.47 2.72 5.82
N ILE A 273 -14.19 2.35 5.80
CA ILE A 273 -13.68 1.02 6.10
C ILE A 273 -12.83 1.08 7.37
N LYS A 274 -12.97 0.07 8.23
CA LYS A 274 -12.04 -0.21 9.32
C LYS A 274 -11.48 -1.60 9.15
N SER A 275 -10.16 -1.69 9.08
CA SER A 275 -9.47 -2.97 8.88
C SER A 275 -8.45 -3.27 9.97
N SER A 276 -8.01 -4.53 10.02
CA SER A 276 -7.02 -4.99 11.00
C SER A 276 -5.69 -4.28 10.78
N ILE A 277 -5.09 -3.83 11.88
CA ILE A 277 -3.72 -3.29 11.89
C ILE A 277 -2.70 -4.40 11.61
N LEU A 278 -2.93 -5.58 12.19
CA LEU A 278 -2.09 -6.75 12.00
C LEU A 278 -2.51 -7.44 10.69
N ILE A 279 -1.61 -7.49 9.71
CA ILE A 279 -1.84 -8.10 8.40
C ILE A 279 -0.89 -9.27 8.15
N PRO A 280 -1.29 -10.28 7.33
CA PRO A 280 -0.39 -11.36 6.94
C PRO A 280 0.82 -10.81 6.17
N GLU A 281 2.02 -11.37 6.40
CA GLU A 281 3.23 -10.95 5.67
C GLU A 281 3.12 -11.19 4.15
N GLU A 282 2.29 -12.14 3.73
CA GLU A 282 1.96 -12.37 2.31
C GLU A 282 1.43 -11.10 1.61
N TYR A 283 0.78 -10.20 2.35
CA TYR A 283 0.26 -8.96 1.78
C TYR A 283 1.39 -8.02 1.38
N ILE A 284 2.49 -7.98 2.15
CA ILE A 284 3.69 -7.20 1.83
C ILE A 284 4.35 -7.74 0.56
N VAL A 285 4.48 -9.06 0.45
CA VAL A 285 5.00 -9.72 -0.76
C VAL A 285 4.11 -9.42 -1.98
N ARG A 286 2.79 -9.47 -1.81
CA ARG A 286 1.83 -9.16 -2.88
C ARG A 286 1.85 -7.69 -3.30
N MET A 287 2.28 -6.79 -2.41
CA MET A 287 2.57 -5.40 -2.73
C MET A 287 3.92 -5.19 -3.45
N GLY A 288 4.71 -6.26 -3.68
CA GLY A 288 6.03 -6.18 -4.32
C GLY A 288 7.14 -5.59 -3.44
N ILE A 289 6.87 -5.39 -2.15
CA ILE A 289 7.80 -4.78 -1.20
C ILE A 289 8.97 -5.72 -0.87
N ASP A 290 8.83 -7.02 -1.09
CA ASP A 290 9.93 -7.99 -0.93
C ASP A 290 11.12 -7.71 -1.87
N LYS A 291 10.88 -7.02 -2.99
CA LYS A 291 11.91 -6.59 -3.95
C LYS A 291 12.50 -5.22 -3.60
N ASP A 292 11.82 -4.44 -2.76
CA ASP A 292 12.29 -3.16 -2.27
C ASP A 292 13.07 -3.36 -0.97
N ALA A 293 14.39 -3.32 -1.08
CA ALA A 293 15.27 -3.56 0.06
C ALA A 293 15.11 -2.50 1.16
N GLU A 294 14.66 -1.29 0.85
CA GLU A 294 14.53 -0.21 1.82
C GLU A 294 13.20 -0.32 2.56
N LEU A 295 12.07 -0.37 1.83
CA LEU A 295 10.76 -0.44 2.46
C LEU A 295 10.55 -1.77 3.22
N SER A 296 11.15 -2.87 2.76
CA SER A 296 11.07 -4.16 3.46
C SER A 296 11.74 -4.14 4.84
N LYS A 297 12.83 -3.37 5.02
CA LYS A 297 13.49 -3.22 6.33
C LYS A 297 12.64 -2.45 7.33
N GLN A 298 11.81 -1.52 6.83
CA GLN A 298 10.95 -0.67 7.64
C GLN A 298 9.76 -1.44 8.27
N VAL A 299 9.44 -2.64 7.79
CA VAL A 299 8.27 -3.39 8.28
C VAL A 299 8.52 -3.96 9.69
N PHE A 300 7.58 -3.71 10.61
CA PHE A 300 7.50 -4.37 11.91
C PHE A 300 6.84 -5.76 11.77
N ARG A 301 7.66 -6.81 11.78
CA ARG A 301 7.23 -8.21 11.64
C ARG A 301 7.03 -8.87 13.00
N THR A 302 6.10 -9.82 13.07
CA THR A 302 5.84 -10.68 14.22
C THR A 302 6.27 -12.12 13.92
N ASP A 303 6.43 -12.94 14.96
CA ASP A 303 6.92 -14.33 14.81
C ASP A 303 5.90 -15.29 14.16
N ASP A 304 4.63 -14.89 14.05
CA ASP A 304 3.53 -15.71 13.53
C ASP A 304 3.23 -15.50 12.02
N GLY A 305 4.19 -14.94 11.27
CA GLY A 305 4.03 -14.66 9.84
C GLY A 305 3.09 -13.49 9.54
N LYS A 306 2.97 -12.56 10.49
CA LYS A 306 2.22 -11.31 10.33
C LYS A 306 3.14 -10.11 10.50
N CYS A 307 2.58 -8.93 10.28
CA CYS A 307 3.27 -7.67 10.49
C CYS A 307 2.25 -6.56 10.82
N LEU A 308 2.74 -5.49 11.44
CA LEU A 308 1.98 -4.25 11.50
C LEU A 308 1.94 -3.64 10.10
N ARG A 309 0.76 -3.21 9.66
CA ARG A 309 0.59 -2.64 8.32
C ARG A 309 1.44 -1.37 8.14
N PRO A 310 2.33 -1.30 7.14
CA PRO A 310 3.09 -0.07 6.83
C PRO A 310 2.31 0.91 5.94
N MET A 311 1.13 0.50 5.45
CA MET A 311 0.25 1.27 4.57
C MET A 311 -1.15 0.62 4.57
N LEU A 312 -2.17 1.37 4.15
CA LEU A 312 -3.57 0.89 4.08
C LEU A 312 -3.90 0.11 2.79
N ALA A 313 -3.10 0.30 1.73
CA ALA A 313 -3.36 -0.25 0.39
C ALA A 313 -3.66 -1.76 0.35
N PRO A 314 -2.91 -2.66 1.03
CA PRO A 314 -3.18 -4.10 0.95
C PRO A 314 -4.60 -4.48 1.36
N VAL A 315 -5.14 -3.83 2.39
CA VAL A 315 -6.47 -4.16 2.89
C VAL A 315 -7.54 -3.52 2.03
N LEU A 316 -7.32 -2.28 1.60
CA LEU A 316 -8.21 -1.60 0.64
C LEU A 316 -8.33 -2.37 -0.67
N TYR A 317 -7.25 -2.93 -1.21
CA TYR A 317 -7.30 -3.80 -2.39
C TYR A 317 -8.23 -5.01 -2.21
N ASN A 318 -8.22 -5.64 -1.02
CA ASN A 318 -9.14 -6.74 -0.74
C ASN A 318 -10.59 -6.27 -0.73
N TYR A 319 -10.87 -5.07 -0.20
CA TYR A 319 -12.20 -4.47 -0.24
C TYR A 319 -12.61 -4.13 -1.68
N LEU A 320 -11.75 -3.50 -2.49
CA LEU A 320 -12.00 -3.25 -3.91
C LEU A 320 -12.40 -4.53 -4.64
N HIS A 321 -11.62 -5.61 -4.47
CA HIS A 321 -11.91 -6.89 -5.11
C HIS A 321 -13.24 -7.51 -4.66
N ARG A 322 -13.57 -7.44 -3.36
CA ARG A 322 -14.78 -8.07 -2.81
C ARG A 322 -16.02 -7.23 -3.10
N PHE A 323 -15.95 -5.93 -2.84
CA PHE A 323 -17.07 -5.00 -3.01
C PHE A 323 -17.33 -4.71 -4.48
N GLY A 324 -16.32 -4.72 -5.34
CA GLY A 324 -16.49 -4.56 -6.79
C GLY A 324 -17.35 -5.64 -7.46
N LYS A 325 -17.63 -6.76 -6.76
CA LYS A 325 -18.53 -7.82 -7.23
C LYS A 325 -19.99 -7.62 -6.84
N VAL A 326 -20.25 -6.72 -5.89
CA VAL A 326 -21.57 -6.60 -5.22
C VAL A 326 -22.11 -5.17 -5.30
N MET A 327 -21.25 -4.16 -5.15
CA MET A 327 -21.63 -2.76 -5.13
C MET A 327 -21.81 -2.20 -6.54
N PRO A 328 -22.69 -1.19 -6.71
CA PRO A 328 -22.81 -0.48 -7.98
C PRO A 328 -21.53 0.27 -8.32
N ASP A 329 -21.41 0.60 -9.60
CA ASP A 329 -20.33 1.41 -10.14
C ASP A 329 -20.70 2.91 -10.05
N PRO A 330 -19.76 3.82 -9.68
CA PRO A 330 -18.41 3.55 -9.22
C PRO A 330 -18.35 3.16 -7.72
N LEU A 331 -17.42 2.28 -7.37
CA LEU A 331 -17.14 1.94 -5.97
C LEU A 331 -16.21 2.99 -5.34
N LYS A 332 -16.62 3.58 -4.22
CA LYS A 332 -15.82 4.57 -3.47
C LYS A 332 -15.63 4.11 -2.03
N ILE A 333 -14.38 3.93 -1.60
CA ILE A 333 -14.04 3.50 -0.24
C ILE A 333 -12.91 4.34 0.34
N PHE A 334 -12.89 4.51 1.65
CA PHE A 334 -11.75 5.09 2.35
C PHE A 334 -11.52 4.41 3.70
N GLU A 335 -10.29 4.50 4.20
CA GLU A 335 -9.96 4.12 5.57
C GLU A 335 -9.07 5.21 6.18
N ILE A 336 -9.35 5.54 7.44
CA ILE A 336 -8.45 6.29 8.31
C ILE A 336 -7.99 5.38 9.44
N GLY A 337 -6.68 5.26 9.64
CA GLY A 337 -6.14 4.52 10.76
C GLY A 337 -4.61 4.46 10.82
N PRO A 338 -4.07 3.83 11.88
CA PRO A 338 -2.63 3.82 12.13
C PRO A 338 -1.89 2.89 11.17
N CYS A 339 -0.67 3.30 10.82
CA CYS A 339 0.33 2.57 10.06
C CYS A 339 1.68 2.68 10.76
N TYR A 340 2.55 1.69 10.52
CA TYR A 340 3.82 1.55 11.22
C TYR A 340 4.99 1.32 10.28
N ARG A 341 6.05 2.12 10.42
CA ARG A 341 7.32 1.95 9.68
C ARG A 341 8.48 2.24 10.62
N LYS A 342 9.54 1.43 10.59
CA LYS A 342 10.75 1.75 11.34
C LYS A 342 11.42 2.93 10.64
N GLU A 343 11.63 4.00 11.39
CA GLU A 343 12.21 5.24 10.87
C GLU A 343 13.35 5.69 11.78
N SER A 344 14.43 6.16 11.17
CA SER A 344 15.56 6.74 11.90
C SER A 344 15.50 8.25 11.97
N ASP A 345 14.77 8.90 11.06
CA ASP A 345 14.57 10.34 11.04
C ASP A 345 13.34 10.72 11.88
N GLY A 346 13.55 11.48 12.96
CA GLY A 346 12.49 11.88 13.89
C GLY A 346 11.94 13.30 13.66
N SER A 347 12.34 13.98 12.58
CA SER A 347 11.96 15.37 12.31
C SER A 347 10.73 15.49 11.40
N SER A 348 10.68 14.64 10.37
CA SER A 348 9.66 14.61 9.31
C SER A 348 8.93 13.26 9.22
N HIS A 349 9.47 12.22 9.87
CA HIS A 349 8.93 10.87 9.89
C HIS A 349 8.59 10.42 11.33
N LEU A 350 7.63 9.52 11.42
CA LEU A 350 7.14 8.93 12.66
C LEU A 350 7.12 7.41 12.48
N GLU A 351 7.43 6.66 13.55
CA GLU A 351 7.30 5.21 13.50
C GLU A 351 5.84 4.75 13.47
N GLU A 352 4.98 5.46 14.21
CA GLU A 352 3.53 5.34 14.19
C GLU A 352 2.94 6.62 13.60
N PHE A 353 2.14 6.48 12.55
CA PHE A 353 1.47 7.60 11.88
C PHE A 353 0.08 7.19 11.42
N THR A 354 -0.79 8.16 11.23
CA THR A 354 -2.19 7.96 10.87
C THR A 354 -2.39 8.30 9.40
N MET A 355 -2.75 7.31 8.61
CA MET A 355 -3.03 7.49 7.19
C MET A 355 -4.53 7.63 6.97
N VAL A 356 -4.92 8.52 6.06
CA VAL A 356 -6.15 8.39 5.30
C VAL A 356 -5.80 7.93 3.89
N ASN A 357 -6.45 6.87 3.43
CA ASN A 357 -6.41 6.46 2.04
C ASN A 357 -7.85 6.41 1.51
N PHE A 358 -8.13 7.14 0.44
CA PHE A 358 -9.40 7.03 -0.29
C PHE A 358 -9.14 6.51 -1.71
N CYS A 359 -10.08 5.72 -2.22
CA CYS A 359 -9.99 5.12 -3.54
C CYS A 359 -11.37 5.02 -4.19
N GLN A 360 -11.42 5.33 -5.49
CA GLN A 360 -12.56 5.09 -6.37
C GLN A 360 -12.15 4.06 -7.43
N MET A 361 -13.02 3.09 -7.72
CA MET A 361 -12.82 2.08 -8.77
C MET A 361 -14.06 2.01 -9.67
N GLY A 362 -13.84 1.94 -10.99
CA GLY A 362 -14.89 1.95 -12.00
C GLY A 362 -14.91 3.25 -12.80
N ASP A 363 -16.10 3.74 -13.10
CA ASP A 363 -16.34 4.93 -13.91
C ASP A 363 -15.76 6.19 -13.25
N GLY A 364 -15.30 7.12 -14.09
CA GLY A 364 -14.75 8.40 -13.63
C GLY A 364 -13.38 8.33 -12.96
N CYS A 365 -12.66 7.20 -13.05
CA CYS A 365 -11.31 7.07 -12.54
C CYS A 365 -10.29 7.70 -13.51
N THR A 366 -10.26 9.03 -13.59
CA THR A 366 -9.31 9.80 -14.41
C THR A 366 -8.41 10.68 -13.54
N ARG A 367 -7.30 11.14 -14.11
CA ARG A 367 -6.37 12.04 -13.42
C ARG A 367 -7.06 13.34 -13.00
N GLU A 368 -7.92 13.89 -13.86
CA GLU A 368 -8.64 15.14 -13.61
C GLU A 368 -9.56 15.03 -12.40
N ASN A 369 -10.33 13.93 -12.32
CA ASN A 369 -11.22 13.69 -11.18
C ASN A 369 -10.44 13.42 -9.88
N LEU A 370 -9.28 12.77 -9.95
CA LEU A 370 -8.40 12.58 -8.79
C LEU A 370 -7.87 13.92 -8.28
N VAL A 371 -7.36 14.76 -9.18
CA VAL A 371 -6.87 16.10 -8.85
C VAL A 371 -7.98 16.96 -8.27
N GLN A 372 -9.18 16.95 -8.87
CA GLN A 372 -10.33 17.69 -8.34
C GLN A 372 -10.72 17.22 -6.94
N LEU A 373 -10.73 15.90 -6.68
CA LEU A 373 -11.04 15.38 -5.35
C LEU A 373 -9.99 15.79 -4.30
N ILE A 374 -8.72 15.81 -4.67
CA ILE A 374 -7.62 16.30 -3.82
C ILE A 374 -7.78 17.80 -3.55
N ASP A 375 -8.12 18.58 -4.58
CA ASP A 375 -8.35 20.03 -4.46
C ASP A 375 -9.49 20.35 -3.50
N GLU A 376 -10.64 19.69 -3.67
CA GLU A 376 -11.78 19.83 -2.78
C GLU A 376 -11.44 19.40 -1.35
N PHE A 377 -10.62 18.35 -1.18
CA PHE A 377 -10.19 17.84 0.11
C PHE A 377 -9.27 18.82 0.86
N LEU A 378 -8.23 19.34 0.20
CA LEU A 378 -7.28 20.25 0.83
C LEU A 378 -7.87 21.65 1.02
N THR A 379 -8.73 22.10 0.11
CA THR A 379 -9.51 23.34 0.28
C THR A 379 -10.42 23.23 1.51
N TYR A 380 -11.10 22.10 1.71
CA TYR A 380 -11.92 21.86 2.90
C TYR A 380 -11.11 21.93 4.20
N LEU A 381 -9.87 21.44 4.18
CA LEU A 381 -8.96 21.50 5.33
C LEU A 381 -8.25 22.85 5.50
N GLY A 382 -8.39 23.77 4.54
CA GLY A 382 -7.72 25.07 4.55
C GLY A 382 -6.21 24.98 4.34
N ILE A 383 -5.73 24.01 3.56
CA ILE A 383 -4.31 23.76 3.32
C ILE A 383 -3.96 24.17 1.88
N SER A 384 -2.99 25.08 1.73
CA SER A 384 -2.41 25.39 0.42
C SER A 384 -1.50 24.26 -0.05
N TYR A 385 -1.43 24.04 -1.35
CA TYR A 385 -0.62 22.96 -1.91
C TYR A 385 -0.27 23.25 -3.38
N GLU A 386 0.72 22.53 -3.88
CA GLU A 386 1.11 22.47 -5.29
C GLU A 386 1.11 21.02 -5.74
N ILE A 387 0.84 20.80 -7.03
CA ILE A 387 0.85 19.45 -7.63
C ILE A 387 2.07 19.32 -8.50
N GLU A 388 2.88 18.31 -8.21
CA GLU A 388 4.00 17.89 -9.04
C GLU A 388 3.69 16.51 -9.63
N GLY A 389 4.09 16.30 -10.89
CA GLY A 389 3.98 14.97 -11.51
C GLY A 389 5.30 14.24 -11.38
N ASP A 390 5.29 13.05 -10.79
CA ASP A 390 6.48 12.21 -10.65
C ASP A 390 6.18 10.72 -10.96
N GLU A 391 7.21 9.87 -10.96
CA GLU A 391 7.10 8.41 -11.05
C GLU A 391 7.52 7.76 -9.71
N CYS A 392 6.63 6.99 -9.08
CA CYS A 392 6.94 6.22 -7.87
C CYS A 392 7.21 4.72 -8.16
N MET A 393 8.13 4.13 -7.39
CA MET A 393 8.56 2.73 -7.55
C MET A 393 7.45 1.69 -7.33
N VAL A 394 6.44 2.01 -6.51
CA VAL A 394 5.38 1.06 -6.11
C VAL A 394 4.22 1.03 -7.11
N TYR A 395 3.86 2.19 -7.67
CA TYR A 395 2.65 2.36 -8.47
C TYR A 395 2.90 2.88 -9.89
N GLY A 396 4.09 3.38 -10.23
CA GLY A 396 4.38 4.00 -11.53
C GLY A 396 4.06 5.49 -11.54
N ALA A 397 3.39 6.00 -12.58
CA ALA A 397 3.05 7.43 -12.67
C ALA A 397 2.18 7.89 -11.49
N THR A 398 2.71 8.82 -10.70
CA THR A 398 2.05 9.39 -9.51
C THR A 398 1.75 10.87 -9.69
N VAL A 399 0.83 11.34 -8.84
CA VAL A 399 0.55 12.76 -8.64
C VAL A 399 0.95 13.05 -7.21
N ASP A 400 2.03 13.78 -7.04
CA ASP A 400 2.55 14.13 -5.73
C ASP A 400 2.05 15.52 -5.34
N VAL A 401 1.66 15.63 -4.07
CA VAL A 401 0.97 16.81 -3.53
C VAL A 401 1.89 17.43 -2.50
N MET A 402 2.41 18.62 -2.80
CA MET A 402 3.49 19.27 -2.07
C MET A 402 2.97 20.50 -1.31
N HIS A 403 3.58 20.80 -0.16
CA HIS A 403 3.43 22.05 0.57
C HIS A 403 4.82 22.62 0.88
N GLY A 404 5.30 23.51 0.01
CA GLY A 404 6.73 23.83 -0.04
C GLY A 404 7.54 22.57 -0.33
N ASP A 405 8.56 22.29 0.48
CA ASP A 405 9.40 21.09 0.33
C ASP A 405 8.79 19.82 0.97
N LEU A 406 7.60 19.91 1.58
CA LEU A 406 6.97 18.79 2.29
C LEU A 406 5.93 18.08 1.43
N GLU A 407 6.16 16.80 1.14
CA GLU A 407 5.17 15.93 0.50
C GLU A 407 4.00 15.60 1.47
N LEU A 408 2.79 15.99 1.10
CA LEU A 408 1.55 15.69 1.83
C LEU A 408 0.92 14.36 1.41
N SER A 409 1.03 14.02 0.13
CA SER A 409 0.43 12.83 -0.46
C SER A 409 1.13 12.40 -1.73
N SER A 410 1.12 11.08 -1.95
CA SER A 410 1.30 10.50 -3.27
C SER A 410 -0.01 9.85 -3.71
N ALA A 411 -0.47 10.22 -4.89
CA ALA A 411 -1.73 9.78 -5.49
C ALA A 411 -1.48 9.01 -6.79
N VAL A 412 -2.36 8.07 -7.09
CA VAL A 412 -2.17 7.06 -8.16
C VAL A 412 -3.39 7.01 -9.05
N VAL A 413 -3.15 6.96 -10.36
CA VAL A 413 -4.16 6.63 -11.37
C VAL A 413 -3.86 5.23 -11.89
N GLY A 414 -4.66 4.26 -11.48
CA GLY A 414 -4.64 2.90 -12.01
C GLY A 414 -5.30 2.81 -13.40
N PRO A 415 -5.17 1.67 -14.09
CA PRO A 415 -4.66 0.40 -13.55
C PRO A 415 -3.14 0.34 -13.50
N VAL A 416 -2.62 -0.43 -12.55
CA VAL A 416 -1.20 -0.77 -12.42
C VAL A 416 -1.02 -2.30 -12.49
N PRO A 417 0.15 -2.82 -12.92
CA PRO A 417 0.33 -4.27 -13.07
C PRO A 417 0.01 -5.06 -11.80
N MET A 418 0.30 -4.50 -10.62
CA MET A 418 0.03 -5.10 -9.31
C MET A 418 -1.45 -5.41 -9.05
N ASP A 419 -2.39 -4.71 -9.69
CA ASP A 419 -3.84 -4.93 -9.53
C ASP A 419 -4.24 -6.38 -9.83
N MET A 420 -3.55 -6.99 -10.79
CA MET A 420 -3.74 -8.39 -11.16
C MET A 420 -3.54 -9.32 -9.98
N ASP A 421 -2.55 -9.04 -9.14
CA ASP A 421 -2.27 -9.86 -7.96
C ASP A 421 -3.42 -9.74 -6.98
N TRP A 422 -4.03 -8.56 -6.85
CA TRP A 422 -5.18 -8.26 -5.98
C TRP A 422 -6.54 -8.71 -6.52
N GLY A 423 -6.61 -9.05 -7.81
CA GLY A 423 -7.86 -9.42 -8.47
C GLY A 423 -8.72 -8.19 -8.83
N VAL A 424 -8.08 -7.03 -8.92
CA VAL A 424 -8.67 -5.80 -9.45
C VAL A 424 -8.40 -5.75 -10.96
N ASP A 425 -9.44 -5.50 -11.73
CA ASP A 425 -9.40 -5.49 -13.20
C ASP A 425 -10.11 -4.28 -13.84
N LYS A 426 -10.55 -3.34 -13.01
CA LYS A 426 -11.15 -2.07 -13.42
C LYS A 426 -10.17 -0.90 -13.21
N PRO A 427 -10.32 0.21 -13.95
CA PRO A 427 -9.66 1.47 -13.63
C PRO A 427 -9.97 1.91 -12.20
N TRP A 428 -9.01 2.57 -11.56
CA TRP A 428 -9.17 3.12 -10.22
C TRP A 428 -8.29 4.35 -10.01
N ILE A 429 -8.68 5.21 -9.09
CA ILE A 429 -7.88 6.35 -8.61
C ILE A 429 -7.81 6.30 -7.09
N GLY A 430 -6.72 6.77 -6.50
CA GLY A 430 -6.63 6.88 -5.04
C GLY A 430 -5.50 7.77 -4.58
N ALA A 431 -5.63 8.30 -3.37
CA ALA A 431 -4.61 9.11 -2.72
C ALA A 431 -4.49 8.71 -1.25
N GLY A 432 -3.28 8.89 -0.70
CA GLY A 432 -2.98 8.66 0.71
C GLY A 432 -2.37 9.89 1.37
N PHE A 433 -2.93 10.35 2.49
CA PHE A 433 -2.39 11.49 3.25
C PHE A 433 -2.03 11.06 4.68
N GLY A 434 -0.90 11.55 5.18
CA GLY A 434 -0.54 11.43 6.60
C GLY A 434 -1.17 12.55 7.42
N LEU A 435 -2.04 12.22 8.37
CA LEU A 435 -2.78 13.21 9.16
C LEU A 435 -1.86 14.08 10.01
N GLU A 436 -0.79 13.52 10.57
CA GLU A 436 0.18 14.27 11.36
C GLU A 436 0.93 15.31 10.51
N ARG A 437 1.15 15.04 9.21
CA ARG A 437 1.71 16.02 8.26
C ARG A 437 0.70 17.14 7.97
N LEU A 438 -0.57 16.80 7.79
CA LEU A 438 -1.65 17.79 7.62
C LEU A 438 -1.76 18.70 8.85
N LEU A 439 -1.70 18.14 10.05
CA LEU A 439 -1.68 18.91 11.30
C LEU A 439 -0.45 19.79 11.41
N LYS A 440 0.73 19.25 11.07
CA LYS A 440 1.98 20.02 11.06
C LYS A 440 1.87 21.27 10.21
N VAL A 441 1.32 21.15 9.00
CA VAL A 441 1.11 22.30 8.10
C VAL A 441 0.03 23.24 8.63
N ARG A 442 -1.14 22.72 8.98
CA ARG A 442 -2.29 23.53 9.43
C ARG A 442 -1.99 24.36 10.68
N HIS A 443 -1.16 23.85 11.59
CA HIS A 443 -0.82 24.52 12.84
C HIS A 443 0.61 25.11 12.86
N ASN A 444 1.32 25.05 11.73
CA ASN A 444 2.71 25.49 11.61
C ASN A 444 3.63 24.93 12.71
N PHE A 445 3.54 23.61 12.96
CA PHE A 445 4.38 22.96 13.96
C PHE A 445 5.82 22.78 13.44
N LYS A 446 6.79 23.10 14.29
CA LYS A 446 8.22 22.90 14.00
C LYS A 446 8.59 21.43 13.76
N ASN A 447 7.97 20.52 14.51
CA ASN A 447 8.21 19.09 14.43
C ASN A 447 6.88 18.33 14.33
N ILE A 448 6.83 17.31 13.47
CA ILE A 448 5.66 16.46 13.26
C ILE A 448 5.15 15.77 14.54
N LYS A 449 6.02 15.49 15.52
CA LYS A 449 5.69 14.89 16.82
C LYS A 449 4.71 15.71 17.67
N ARG A 450 4.57 17.00 17.40
CA ARG A 450 3.60 17.87 18.09
C ARG A 450 2.14 17.51 17.78
N GLY A 451 1.87 17.03 16.57
CA GLY A 451 0.55 16.59 16.13
C GLY A 451 0.33 15.08 16.18
N SER A 452 1.32 14.31 16.64
CA SER A 452 1.25 12.84 16.68
C SER A 452 0.61 12.32 17.97
N ARG A 453 0.38 11.00 18.01
CA ARG A 453 0.18 10.29 19.28
C ARG A 453 1.43 10.47 20.12
N SER A 454 1.30 11.00 21.33
CA SER A 454 2.44 11.34 22.18
C SER A 454 2.05 11.44 23.65
N GLU A 455 2.98 11.09 24.53
CA GLU A 455 2.91 11.40 25.97
C GLU A 455 3.62 12.72 26.28
N TYR A 456 4.51 13.19 25.37
CA TYR A 456 5.27 14.43 25.52
C TYR A 456 4.54 15.65 24.98
N TYR A 457 3.58 15.46 24.08
CA TYR A 457 2.79 16.53 23.48
C TYR A 457 1.29 16.22 23.52
N TYR A 458 0.48 17.24 23.82
CA TYR A 458 -0.98 17.19 23.72
C TYR A 458 -1.47 18.40 22.93
N ASN A 459 -2.10 18.18 21.78
CA ASN A 459 -2.52 19.25 20.84
C ASN A 459 -1.39 20.25 20.50
N GLY A 460 -0.16 19.75 20.35
CA GLY A 460 1.03 20.57 20.07
C GLY A 460 1.70 21.21 21.28
N ILE A 461 1.11 21.13 22.48
CA ILE A 461 1.64 21.68 23.72
C ILE A 461 2.49 20.62 24.42
N HIS A 462 3.70 20.98 24.87
CA HIS A 462 4.55 20.07 25.63
C HIS A 462 3.93 19.77 27.00
N THR A 463 3.93 18.51 27.44
CA THR A 463 3.24 18.09 28.67
C THR A 463 4.09 18.23 29.94
N ASN A 464 5.41 18.28 29.81
CA ASN A 464 6.32 18.52 30.93
C ASN A 464 6.57 20.04 31.08
N LEU A 465 5.75 20.66 31.95
CA LEU A 465 5.60 22.12 32.12
C LEU A 465 6.09 22.67 33.48
#